data_AF-A0A0U2YPA0-F1
#
_entry.id   AF-A0A0U2YPA0-F1
#
_cell.length_a   1.000
_cell.length_b   1.000
_cell.length_c   1.000
_cell.angle_alpha   90.00
_cell.angle_beta   90.00
_cell.angle_gamma   90.00
#
_symmetry.space_group_name_H-M   'P 1'
#
loop_
_entity.id
_entity.type
_entity.pdbx_description
1 polymer ?
#
loop_
_entity_poly.entity_id
_entity_poly.type
_entity_poly.pdbx_seq_one_letter_code
_entity_poly.pdbx_strand_id
1 'polypeptide(L)'
;MRKDILQRLAEGPVLGDGGYLLELEKRGYVQAGPFTPEVVIEHPDALAQLHREFLRAGVDVLQTMTFYASDDKLATVGLQGKVDAINRNAVQVARQVAGEGDAL
;
A
#
# COMPACT_ATOMS: atom_id res chain seq x y z
N MET A 1 -6.12 -23.42 -3.50
CA MET A 1 -6.82 -22.16 -3.20
C MET A 1 -5.99 -21.42 -2.17
N ARG A 2 -5.72 -20.13 -2.37
CA ARG A 2 -5.05 -19.30 -1.35
C ARG A 2 -5.99 -19.18 -0.15
N LYS A 3 -5.48 -19.35 1.08
CA LYS A 3 -6.30 -19.26 2.30
C LYS A 3 -6.75 -17.82 2.50
N ASP A 4 -8.01 -17.60 2.83
CA ASP A 4 -8.48 -16.26 3.20
C ASP A 4 -8.00 -15.85 4.60
N ILE A 5 -8.27 -14.60 4.97
CA ILE A 5 -7.82 -14.03 6.25
C ILE A 5 -8.39 -14.77 7.47
N LEU A 6 -9.64 -15.24 7.41
CA LEU A 6 -10.29 -15.93 8.52
C LEU A 6 -9.69 -17.33 8.72
N GLN A 7 -9.37 -18.01 7.62
CA GLN A 7 -8.68 -19.30 7.65
C GLN A 7 -7.28 -19.18 8.24
N ARG A 8 -6.51 -18.14 7.89
CA ARG A 8 -5.17 -17.91 8.46
C ARG A 8 -5.24 -17.60 9.95
N LEU A 9 -6.15 -16.71 10.36
CA LEU A 9 -6.35 -16.34 11.77
C LEU A 9 -6.78 -17.52 12.65
N ALA A 10 -7.47 -18.52 12.09
CA ALA A 10 -7.85 -19.72 12.81
C ALA A 10 -6.67 -20.66 13.09
N GLU A 11 -5.60 -20.58 12.30
CA GLU A 11 -4.41 -21.43 12.42
C GLU A 11 -3.31 -20.80 13.30
N GLY A 12 -3.30 -19.48 13.41
CA GLY A 12 -2.33 -18.77 14.23
C GLY A 12 -2.27 -17.26 13.95
N PRO A 13 -1.21 -16.59 14.44
CA PRO A 13 -0.97 -15.18 14.15
C PRO A 13 -0.85 -14.94 12.64
N VAL A 14 -1.38 -13.79 12.20
CA VAL A 14 -1.24 -13.30 10.82
C VAL A 14 -0.39 -12.04 10.85
N LEU A 15 0.72 -12.04 10.10
CA LEU A 15 1.65 -10.93 10.08
C LEU A 15 1.21 -9.87 9.07
N GLY A 16 0.87 -8.67 9.55
CA GLY A 16 0.70 -7.48 8.72
C GLY A 16 2.03 -6.86 8.29
N ASP A 17 1.97 -5.92 7.37
CA ASP A 17 3.12 -5.17 6.90
C ASP A 17 3.46 -3.95 7.80
N GLY A 18 4.37 -3.10 7.30
CA GLY A 18 4.93 -1.98 8.06
C GLY A 18 4.51 -0.60 7.53
N GLY A 19 5.18 0.43 8.04
CA GLY A 19 4.86 1.81 7.71
C GLY A 19 5.37 2.22 6.32
N TYR A 20 4.47 2.47 5.38
CA TYR A 20 4.82 2.93 4.03
C TYR A 20 5.39 4.35 4.00
N LEU A 21 4.73 5.28 4.71
CA LEU A 21 5.05 6.71 4.63
C LEU A 21 6.50 7.01 5.01
N LEU A 22 6.92 6.56 6.19
CA LEU A 22 8.28 6.81 6.69
C LEU A 22 9.34 6.10 5.85
N GLU A 23 9.05 4.91 5.34
CA GLU A 23 9.98 4.16 4.51
C GLU A 23 10.15 4.80 3.13
N LEU A 24 9.07 5.29 2.51
CA LEU A 24 9.15 6.04 1.25
C LEU A 24 9.79 7.42 1.45
N GLU A 25 9.58 8.07 2.60
CA GLU A 25 10.22 9.34 2.94
C GLU A 25 11.74 9.20 3.07
N LYS A 26 12.21 8.18 3.79
CA LYS A 26 13.65 7.86 3.89
C LYS A 26 14.31 7.61 2.52
N ARG A 27 13.53 7.15 1.54
CA ARG A 27 13.97 6.89 0.17
C ARG A 27 13.82 8.12 -0.75
N GLY A 28 13.27 9.22 -0.24
CA GLY A 28 13.10 10.48 -0.96
C GLY A 28 11.92 10.52 -1.92
N TYR A 29 10.97 9.58 -1.83
CA TYR A 29 9.80 9.50 -2.72
C TYR A 29 8.59 10.29 -2.23
N VAL A 30 8.50 10.55 -0.93
CA VAL A 30 7.40 11.31 -0.33
C VAL A 30 7.93 12.24 0.75
N GLN A 31 7.18 13.29 1.05
CA GLN A 31 7.34 14.07 2.27
C GLN A 31 6.17 13.76 3.21
N ALA A 32 6.46 13.44 4.47
CA ALA A 32 5.41 13.18 5.45
C ALA A 32 4.48 14.39 5.58
N GLY A 33 3.19 14.16 5.33
CA GLY A 33 2.21 15.23 5.20
C GLY A 33 1.14 14.89 4.16
N PRO A 34 0.42 15.90 3.67
CA PRO A 34 -0.77 15.65 2.86
C PRO A 34 -0.44 15.23 1.41
N PHE A 35 0.82 15.35 0.97
CA PHE A 35 1.36 14.88 -0.33
C PHE A 35 1.70 13.37 -0.37
N THR A 36 1.25 12.59 0.61
CA THR A 36 1.53 11.15 0.67
C THR A 36 0.96 10.32 -0.50
N PRO A 37 -0.26 10.55 -1.02
CA PRO A 37 -0.89 9.61 -1.95
C PRO A 37 -0.45 9.77 -3.41
N GLU A 38 0.26 10.83 -3.78
CA GLU A 38 0.72 11.07 -5.15
C GLU A 38 1.77 10.05 -5.60
N VAL A 39 2.59 9.53 -4.69
CA VAL A 39 3.60 8.49 -4.98
C VAL A 39 3.00 7.24 -5.63
N VAL A 40 1.73 6.95 -5.33
CA VAL A 40 1.01 5.85 -5.96
C VAL A 40 0.93 6.05 -7.46
N ILE A 41 0.75 7.29 -7.93
CA ILE A 41 0.63 7.64 -9.36
C ILE A 41 2.01 7.99 -9.95
N GLU A 42 2.81 8.77 -9.25
CA GLU A 42 4.07 9.33 -9.76
C GLU A 42 5.21 8.30 -9.73
N HIS A 43 5.23 7.45 -8.72
CA HIS A 43 6.29 6.46 -8.48
C HIS A 43 5.73 5.09 -8.06
N PRO A 44 4.84 4.47 -8.85
CA PRO A 44 4.24 3.17 -8.52
C PRO A 44 5.28 2.06 -8.35
N ASP A 45 6.41 2.14 -9.05
CA ASP A 45 7.50 1.18 -8.91
C ASP A 45 8.18 1.23 -7.55
N ALA A 46 8.28 2.42 -6.94
CA ALA A 46 8.82 2.60 -5.59
C ALA A 46 7.89 1.98 -4.54
N LEU A 47 6.58 2.19 -4.69
CA LEU A 47 5.57 1.54 -3.86
C LEU A 47 5.61 0.00 -4.03
N ALA A 48 5.68 -0.49 -5.27
CA ALA A 48 5.78 -1.91 -5.57
C ALA A 48 7.03 -2.53 -4.96
N GLN A 49 8.16 -1.83 -5.03
CA GLN A 49 9.41 -2.28 -4.41
C GLN A 49 9.25 -2.42 -2.89
N LEU A 50 8.64 -1.45 -2.22
CA LEU A 50 8.44 -1.52 -0.77
C LEU A 50 7.47 -2.66 -0.38
N HIS A 51 6.38 -2.88 -1.14
CA HIS A 51 5.53 -4.06 -0.95
C HIS A 51 6.33 -5.37 -1.07
N ARG A 52 7.25 -5.48 -2.05
CA ARG A 52 8.08 -6.68 -2.21
C ARG A 52 9.04 -6.89 -1.06
N GLU A 53 9.55 -5.81 -0.48
CA GLU A 53 10.40 -5.86 0.70
C GLU A 53 9.63 -6.41 1.91
N PHE A 54 8.39 -5.97 2.13
CA PHE A 54 7.51 -6.57 3.15
C PHE A 54 7.19 -8.03 2.85
N LEU A 55 6.88 -8.36 1.59
CA LEU A 55 6.64 -9.74 1.17
C LEU A 55 7.84 -10.66 1.49
N ARG A 56 9.06 -10.19 1.20
CA ARG A 56 10.31 -10.92 1.54
C ARG A 56 10.57 -11.00 3.04
N ALA A 57 10.07 -10.05 3.82
CA ALA A 57 10.14 -10.08 5.28
C ALA A 57 9.16 -11.10 5.90
N GLY A 58 8.25 -11.68 5.11
CA GLY A 58 7.38 -12.78 5.52
C GLY A 58 5.97 -12.36 5.92
N VAL A 59 5.49 -11.19 5.49
CA VAL A 59 4.12 -10.73 5.78
C VAL A 59 3.08 -11.64 5.12
N ASP A 60 1.97 -11.86 5.82
CA ASP A 60 0.80 -12.57 5.32
C ASP A 60 -0.18 -11.66 4.58
N VAL A 61 -0.20 -10.37 4.92
CA VAL A 61 -1.17 -9.39 4.41
C VAL A 61 -0.44 -8.11 4.03
N LEU A 62 -0.69 -7.60 2.83
CA LEU A 62 -0.25 -6.28 2.40
C LEU A 62 -1.40 -5.27 2.47
N GLN A 63 -1.15 -4.10 3.06
CA GLN A 63 -2.09 -3.00 3.12
C GLN A 63 -1.90 -2.07 1.91
N THR A 64 -3.00 -1.66 1.28
CA THR A 64 -2.95 -0.70 0.18
C THR A 64 -2.59 0.71 0.68
N MET A 65 -1.76 1.44 -0.08
CA MET A 65 -1.39 2.82 0.24
C MET A 65 -2.53 3.82 -0.04
N THR A 66 -3.61 3.74 0.74
CA THR A 66 -4.87 4.49 0.54
C THR A 66 -5.29 5.31 1.76
N PHE A 67 -4.49 5.33 2.82
CA PHE A 67 -4.84 5.97 4.10
C PHE A 67 -5.26 7.45 3.98
N TYR A 68 -4.65 8.21 3.07
CA TYR A 68 -4.94 9.64 2.86
C TYR A 68 -5.78 9.92 1.59
N ALA A 69 -6.26 8.87 0.92
CA ALA A 69 -6.92 8.97 -0.39
C ALA A 69 -8.44 9.13 -0.29
N SER A 70 -8.93 9.98 0.61
CA SER A 70 -10.35 10.39 0.69
C SER A 70 -10.55 11.79 0.11
N ASP A 71 -11.78 12.10 -0.32
CA ASP A 71 -12.07 13.35 -1.04
C ASP A 71 -11.74 14.61 -0.22
N ASP A 72 -12.11 14.63 1.06
CA ASP A 72 -11.83 15.72 1.99
C ASP A 72 -10.32 15.94 2.20
N LYS A 73 -9.53 14.85 2.22
CA LYS A 73 -8.08 14.89 2.41
C LYS A 73 -7.36 15.32 1.15
N LEU A 74 -7.71 14.75 0.00
CA LEU A 74 -7.12 15.11 -1.29
C LEU A 74 -7.43 16.55 -1.71
N ALA A 75 -8.59 17.09 -1.30
CA ALA A 75 -8.91 18.49 -1.51
C ALA A 75 -7.89 19.44 -0.86
N THR A 76 -7.31 19.07 0.30
CA THR A 76 -6.32 19.91 1.01
C THR A 76 -4.99 20.07 0.27
N VAL A 77 -4.74 19.24 -0.75
CA VAL A 77 -3.50 19.23 -1.56
C VAL A 77 -3.75 19.44 -3.05
N GLY A 78 -4.96 19.88 -3.42
CA GLY A 78 -5.30 20.12 -4.82
C GLY A 78 -5.43 18.86 -5.67
N LEU A 79 -5.58 17.68 -5.05
CA LEU A 79 -5.80 16.40 -5.71
C LEU A 79 -7.28 15.97 -5.72
N GLN A 80 -8.20 16.92 -5.51
CA GLN A 80 -9.64 16.66 -5.60
C GLN A 80 -9.99 15.96 -6.93
N GLY A 81 -10.89 14.99 -6.88
CA GLY A 81 -11.31 14.20 -8.05
C GLY A 81 -10.32 13.11 -8.49
N LYS A 82 -9.18 12.95 -7.80
CA LYS A 82 -8.23 11.84 -8.03
C LYS A 82 -8.43 10.64 -7.12
N VAL A 83 -9.41 10.69 -6.21
CA VAL A 83 -9.74 9.61 -5.25
C VAL A 83 -9.77 8.24 -5.93
N ASP A 84 -10.56 8.10 -6.99
CA ASP A 84 -10.74 6.82 -7.68
C ASP A 84 -9.44 6.32 -8.32
N ALA A 85 -8.72 7.21 -9.03
CA ALA A 85 -7.47 6.87 -9.70
C ALA A 85 -6.38 6.42 -8.70
N ILE A 86 -6.21 7.16 -7.60
CA ILE A 86 -5.22 6.85 -6.55
C ILE A 86 -5.56 5.50 -5.89
N ASN A 87 -6.80 5.32 -5.43
CA ASN A 87 -7.20 4.10 -4.75
C ASN A 87 -7.10 2.87 -5.66
N ARG A 88 -7.53 2.97 -6.92
CA ARG A 88 -7.41 1.85 -7.87
C ARG A 88 -5.96 1.49 -8.13
N ASN A 89 -5.09 2.47 -8.35
CA ASN A 89 -3.69 2.18 -8.62
C ASN A 89 -2.98 1.57 -7.40
N ALA A 90 -3.26 2.07 -6.19
CA ALA A 90 -2.73 1.49 -4.94
C ALA A 90 -3.15 0.03 -4.78
N VAL A 91 -4.43 -0.29 -5.04
CA VAL A 91 -4.95 -1.66 -5.01
C VAL A 91 -4.29 -2.53 -6.08
N GLN A 92 -4.11 -2.02 -7.29
CA GLN A 92 -3.47 -2.76 -8.38
C GLN A 92 -2.02 -3.13 -8.04
N VAL A 93 -1.24 -2.18 -7.54
CA VAL A 93 0.15 -2.40 -7.15
C VAL A 93 0.24 -3.42 -6.01
N ALA A 94 -0.53 -3.26 -4.93
CA ALA A 94 -0.52 -4.19 -3.81
C ALA A 94 -0.94 -5.61 -4.26
N ARG A 95 -1.99 -5.73 -5.07
CA ARG A 95 -2.48 -7.03 -5.58
C ARG A 95 -1.48 -7.71 -6.51
N GLN A 96 -0.81 -6.94 -7.36
CA GLN A 96 0.25 -7.45 -8.22
C GLN A 96 1.34 -8.08 -7.37
N VAL A 97 1.85 -7.34 -6.37
CA VAL A 97 2.95 -7.82 -5.52
C VAL A 97 2.51 -8.98 -4.61
N ALA A 98 1.32 -8.92 -4.02
CA ALA A 98 0.76 -10.06 -3.27
C ALA A 98 0.67 -11.33 -4.12
N GLY A 99 0.41 -11.18 -5.43
CA GLY A 99 0.43 -12.25 -6.42
C GLY A 99 1.81 -12.86 -6.68
N GLU A 100 2.90 -12.15 -6.40
CA GLU A 100 4.28 -12.64 -6.53
C GLU A 100 4.64 -13.62 -5.40
N GLY A 101 3.83 -13.69 -4.32
CA GLY A 101 4.02 -14.61 -3.19
C GLY A 101 2.72 -15.26 -2.70
N ASP A 102 2.69 -15.65 -1.43
CA ASP A 102 1.49 -16.18 -0.75
C ASP A 102 0.88 -15.16 0.23
N ALA A 103 1.01 -13.86 -0.05
CA ALA A 103 0.33 -12.83 0.72
C ALA A 103 -1.10 -12.59 0.20
N LEU A 104 -1.94 -12.04 1.09
CA LEU A 104 -3.26 -11.47 0.80
C LEU A 104 -3.15 -10.02 0.36
#